data_AF-A0A2E0R9E1-F1
#
_entry.id   AF-A0A2E0R9E1-F1
#
_cell.length_a   1.000
_cell.length_b   1.000
_cell.length_c   1.000
_cell.angle_alpha   90.00
_cell.angle_beta   90.00
_cell.angle_gamma   90.00
#
_symmetry.space_group_name_H-M   'P 1'
#
loop_
_entity.id
_entity.type
_entity.pdbx_description
1 polymer ?
#
loop_
_entity_poly.entity_id
_entity_poly.type
_entity_poly.pdbx_seq_one_letter_code
_entity_poly.pdbx_strand_id
1 'polypeptide(L)'
;MAVATTTFTFDNPAVTGKGCSFTLITTQDASGSRAITWPASVDWAAATAPTLTTTANRTDIFTFVTYNAGTNWIGFTAGQDFDLT
;
A
#
# COMPACT_ATOMS: atom_id res chain seq x y z
N MET A 1 -18.00 -4.92 -15.54
CA MET A 1 -16.75 -4.42 -16.16
C MET A 1 -15.59 -4.84 -15.28
N ALA A 2 -14.44 -5.24 -15.83
CA ALA A 2 -13.28 -5.63 -15.02
C ALA A 2 -12.66 -4.39 -14.37
N VAL A 3 -12.41 -4.45 -13.05
CA VAL A 3 -11.63 -3.44 -12.33
C VAL A 3 -10.17 -3.61 -12.72
N ALA A 4 -9.48 -2.52 -13.07
CA ALA A 4 -8.05 -2.56 -13.31
C ALA A 4 -7.31 -2.65 -11.97
N THR A 5 -6.42 -3.63 -11.85
CA THR A 5 -5.72 -3.97 -10.61
C THR A 5 -4.22 -3.98 -10.81
N THR A 6 -3.50 -3.33 -9.89
CA THR A 6 -2.03 -3.35 -9.85
C THR A 6 -1.56 -4.25 -8.71
N THR A 7 -0.56 -5.10 -8.96
CA THR A 7 0.10 -5.92 -7.94
C THR A 7 1.49 -5.35 -7.68
N PHE A 8 1.86 -5.21 -6.40
CA PHE A 8 3.21 -4.78 -6.01
C PHE A 8 4.05 -5.96 -5.53
N THR A 9 5.36 -5.85 -5.70
CA THR A 9 6.36 -6.72 -5.07
C THR A 9 7.26 -5.85 -4.21
N PHE A 10 7.47 -6.25 -2.95
CA PHE A 10 8.39 -5.56 -2.04
C PHE A 10 9.67 -6.37 -1.93
N ASP A 11 10.75 -5.84 -2.50
CA ASP A 11 12.06 -6.49 -2.56
C ASP A 11 13.14 -5.68 -1.84
N ASN A 12 14.30 -6.30 -1.66
CA ASN A 12 15.46 -5.72 -0.99
C ASN A 12 15.19 -5.17 0.44
N PRO A 13 14.50 -5.93 1.32
CA PRO A 13 14.34 -5.52 2.71
C PRO A 13 15.68 -5.55 3.47
N ALA A 14 15.76 -4.78 4.56
CA ALA A 14 16.88 -4.91 5.49
C ALA A 14 16.93 -6.31 6.12
N VAL A 15 18.14 -6.79 6.43
CA VAL A 15 18.35 -8.12 7.04
C VAL A 15 17.64 -8.27 8.39
N THR A 16 17.31 -9.51 8.78
CA THR A 16 16.63 -9.81 10.04
C THR A 16 17.31 -9.18 11.26
N GLY A 17 16.51 -8.58 12.14
CA GLY A 17 16.99 -7.84 13.32
C GLY A 17 17.36 -6.38 13.03
N LYS A 18 17.19 -5.91 11.79
CA LYS A 18 17.32 -4.50 11.39
C LYS A 18 16.01 -4.02 10.76
N GLY A 19 15.52 -2.88 11.22
CA GLY A 19 14.31 -2.27 10.68
C GLY A 19 14.57 -1.47 9.40
N CYS A 20 13.65 -1.53 8.44
CA CYS A 20 13.54 -0.55 7.37
C CYS A 20 12.07 -0.22 7.08
N SER A 21 11.85 0.89 6.38
CA SER A 21 10.52 1.37 6.03
C SER A 21 10.52 2.10 4.70
N PHE A 22 9.36 2.15 4.06
CA PHE A 22 9.10 3.04 2.94
C PHE A 22 7.66 3.53 2.97
N THR A 23 7.40 4.61 2.23
CA THR A 23 6.06 5.15 2.02
C THR A 23 5.70 5.04 0.55
N LEU A 24 4.52 4.50 0.28
CA LEU A 24 3.91 4.41 -1.05
C LEU A 24 2.84 5.50 -1.16
N ILE A 25 2.97 6.35 -2.18
CA ILE A 25 1.96 7.35 -2.55
C ILE A 25 1.33 6.87 -3.85
N THR A 26 0.01 6.68 -3.86
CA THR A 26 -0.73 6.22 -5.05
C THR A 26 -1.86 7.17 -5.38
N THR A 27 -1.98 7.55 -6.65
CA THR A 27 -3.07 8.40 -7.14
C THR A 27 -3.95 7.61 -8.09
N GLN A 28 -5.25 7.66 -7.87
CA GLN A 28 -6.24 7.15 -8.82
C GLN A 28 -6.13 7.90 -10.14
N ASP A 29 -6.22 7.21 -11.27
CA ASP A 29 -6.30 7.89 -12.56
C ASP A 29 -7.66 8.58 -12.77
N ALA A 30 -7.84 9.21 -13.93
CA ALA A 30 -9.06 9.95 -14.27
C ALA A 30 -10.34 9.09 -14.31
N SER A 31 -10.24 7.76 -14.34
CA SER A 31 -11.40 6.86 -14.26
C SER A 31 -11.76 6.51 -12.80
N GLY A 32 -10.78 6.56 -11.90
CA GLY A 32 -10.94 6.08 -10.53
C GLY A 32 -11.12 4.57 -10.43
N SER A 33 -11.45 4.13 -9.22
CA SER A 33 -11.78 2.73 -8.91
C SER A 33 -10.72 1.71 -9.35
N ARG A 34 -9.43 2.07 -9.31
CA ARG A 34 -8.31 1.13 -9.45
C ARG A 34 -8.12 0.38 -8.14
N ALA A 35 -7.86 -0.91 -8.25
CA ALA A 35 -7.58 -1.77 -7.10
C ALA A 35 -6.08 -2.03 -6.97
N ILE A 36 -5.65 -2.33 -5.74
CA ILE A 36 -4.30 -2.83 -5.44
C ILE A 36 -4.45 -4.23 -4.85
N THR A 37 -3.71 -5.19 -5.40
CA THR A 37 -3.45 -6.47 -4.73
C THR A 37 -2.19 -6.31 -3.91
N TRP A 38 -2.34 -6.25 -2.59
CA TRP A 38 -1.22 -6.18 -1.66
C TRP A 38 -0.45 -7.52 -1.63
N PRO A 39 0.89 -7.49 -1.48
CA PRO A 39 1.66 -8.70 -1.21
C PRO A 39 1.10 -9.44 0.01
N ALA A 40 1.09 -10.77 -0.02
CA ALA A 40 0.63 -11.59 1.11
C ALA A 40 1.50 -11.43 2.38
N SER A 41 2.72 -10.88 2.24
CA SER A 41 3.59 -10.54 3.36
C SER A 41 3.17 -9.25 4.08
N VAL A 42 2.19 -8.50 3.57
CA VAL A 42 1.68 -7.31 4.26
C VAL A 42 0.70 -7.73 5.35
N ASP A 43 1.05 -7.40 6.58
CA ASP A 43 0.21 -7.56 7.76
C ASP A 43 -0.45 -6.22 8.10
N TRP A 44 -1.78 -6.21 8.08
CA TRP A 44 -2.61 -5.04 8.38
C TRP A 44 -3.21 -5.16 9.77
N ALA A 45 -3.52 -4.02 10.39
CA ALA A 45 -4.26 -4.01 11.64
C ALA A 45 -5.56 -4.84 11.52
N ALA A 46 -5.78 -5.74 12.49
CA ALA A 46 -6.90 -6.69 12.47
C ALA A 46 -7.00 -7.55 11.20
N ALA A 47 -5.86 -7.83 10.54
CA ALA A 47 -5.77 -8.63 9.31
C ALA A 47 -6.64 -8.12 8.15
N THR A 48 -6.96 -6.82 8.13
CA THR A 48 -7.86 -6.21 7.14
C THR A 48 -7.16 -5.09 6.39
N ALA A 49 -6.98 -5.26 5.08
CA ALA A 49 -6.42 -4.21 4.23
C ALA A 49 -7.36 -2.98 4.16
N PRO A 50 -6.81 -1.75 4.03
CA PRO A 50 -7.62 -0.55 3.90
C PRO A 50 -8.43 -0.56 2.61
N THR A 51 -9.62 0.04 2.67
CA THR A 51 -10.41 0.32 1.46
C THR A 51 -9.76 1.48 0.72
N LEU A 52 -9.39 1.28 -0.54
CA LEU A 52 -8.80 2.34 -1.36
C LEU A 52 -9.83 3.41 -1.71
N THR A 53 -9.37 4.64 -1.83
CA THR A 53 -10.16 5.71 -2.43
C THR A 53 -10.50 5.35 -3.88
N THR A 54 -11.78 5.41 -4.23
CA THR A 54 -12.27 5.10 -5.58
C THR A 54 -12.46 6.34 -6.45
N THR A 55 -12.45 7.53 -5.84
CA THR A 55 -12.63 8.81 -6.52
C THR A 55 -11.45 9.09 -7.46
N ALA A 56 -11.74 9.48 -8.70
CA ALA A 56 -10.73 9.81 -9.68
C ALA A 56 -9.81 10.94 -9.21
N ASN A 57 -8.52 10.86 -9.56
CA ASN A 57 -7.47 11.85 -9.25
C ASN A 57 -7.20 12.08 -7.75
N ARG A 58 -7.70 11.20 -6.87
CA ARG A 58 -7.43 11.27 -5.42
C ARG A 58 -6.25 10.41 -5.04
N THR A 59 -5.50 10.88 -4.03
CA THR A 59 -4.26 10.24 -3.58
C THR A 59 -4.43 9.58 -2.22
N ASP A 60 -3.97 8.34 -2.13
CA ASP A 60 -3.81 7.58 -0.89
C ASP A 60 -2.32 7.42 -0.57
N ILE A 61 -1.99 7.40 0.72
CA ILE A 61 -0.63 7.26 1.23
C ILE A 61 -0.59 6.12 2.25
N PHE A 62 0.30 5.16 2.01
CA PHE A 62 0.53 4.01 2.86
C PHE A 62 1.99 3.94 3.29
N THR A 63 2.25 3.52 4.53
CA THR A 63 3.61 3.28 5.02
C THR A 63 3.77 1.81 5.38
N PHE A 64 4.94 1.26 5.08
CA PHE A 64 5.29 -0.13 5.35
C PHE A 64 6.59 -0.21 6.14
N VAL A 65 6.62 -1.08 7.13
CA VAL A 65 7.78 -1.31 8.00
C VAL A 65 8.06 -2.80 8.11
N THR A 66 9.33 -3.22 8.04
CA THR A 66 9.76 -4.60 8.34
C THR A 66 11.01 -4.59 9.20
N TYR A 67 11.21 -5.66 9.97
CA TYR A 67 12.42 -5.90 10.76
C TYR A 67 12.93 -7.35 10.62
N ASN A 68 12.33 -8.14 9.73
CA ASN A 68 12.54 -9.57 9.59
C ASN A 68 12.77 -9.99 8.12
N ALA A 69 13.60 -9.22 7.41
CA ALA A 69 13.95 -9.48 6.00
C ALA A 69 12.72 -9.60 5.08
N GLY A 70 11.68 -8.80 5.33
CA GLY A 70 10.48 -8.73 4.48
C GLY A 70 9.55 -9.94 4.60
N THR A 71 9.78 -10.83 5.57
CA THR A 71 8.84 -11.93 5.87
C THR A 71 7.48 -11.37 6.23
N ASN A 72 7.45 -10.32 7.07
CA ASN A 72 6.26 -9.52 7.35
C ASN A 72 6.55 -8.04 7.13
N TRP A 73 5.62 -7.35 6.47
CA TRP A 73 5.57 -5.90 6.33
C TRP A 73 4.36 -5.37 7.07
N ILE A 74 4.57 -4.63 8.14
CA ILE A 74 3.48 -3.98 8.88
C ILE A 74 3.00 -2.79 8.04
N GLY A 75 1.75 -2.85 7.58
CA GLY A 75 1.12 -1.83 6.76
C GLY A 75 0.31 -0.82 7.57
N PHE A 76 0.45 0.46 7.22
CA PHE A 76 -0.28 1.56 7.82
C PHE A 76 -0.93 2.42 6.75
N THR A 77 -2.19 2.82 6.98
CA THR A 77 -2.78 3.93 6.23
C THR A 77 -2.29 5.24 6.86
N ALA A 78 -1.46 5.99 6.14
CA ALA A 78 -0.97 7.29 6.58
C ALA A 78 -1.98 8.41 6.29
N GLY A 79 -2.75 8.25 5.22
CA GLY A 79 -3.88 9.12 4.89
C GLY A 79 -4.47 8.76 3.53
N GLN A 80 -5.70 9.22 3.27
CA GLN A 80 -6.45 8.87 2.07
C GLN A 80 -7.26 10.04 1.55
N ASP A 81 -7.68 9.93 0.30
CA ASP A 81 -8.59 10.86 -0.39
C ASP A 81 -8.07 12.31 -0.48
N PHE A 82 -6.75 12.46 -0.62
CA PHE A 82 -6.17 13.79 -0.79
C PHE A 82 -6.43 14.34 -2.19
N ASP A 83 -6.80 15.62 -2.24
CA ASP A 83 -6.63 16.47 -3.43
C ASP A 83 -5.21 17.04 -3.42
N LEU A 84 -4.40 16.66 -4.40
CA LEU A 84 -3.05 17.21 -4.60
C LEU A 84 -2.93 17.92 -5.95
N THR A 85 -4.07 18.20 -6.60
CA THR A 85 -4.16 18.85 -7.91
C THR A 85 -4.43 20.34 -7.82
#